data_AF-A0A956CXI8-F1
#
_entry.id   AF-A0A956CXI8-F1
#
_cell.length_a   1.000
_cell.length_b   1.000
_cell.length_c   1.000
_cell.angle_alpha   90.00
_cell.angle_beta   90.00
_cell.angle_gamma   90.00
#
_symmetry.space_group_name_H-M   'P 1'
#
loop_
_entity.id
_entity.type
_entity.pdbx_description
1 polymer ?
#
loop_
_entity_poly.entity_id
_entity_poly.type
_entity_poly.pdbx_seq_one_letter_code
_entity_poly.pdbx_strand_id
1 'polypeptide(L)'
;MRLDRTWIVLALLGLAAAGCDGNGGTDAGTDAGPPGDSGPPASACPTTNVPAPEELMGACCWRHEQTDQHDAPELRLTYLELTEPVGSPLSSTTLRQVLNEAMQDETFNWLFRVEGAAADGDVTIVTGFGRRNADGTYNFSGGAADSDPDTWCPVSIPATLAGETVNSTDLDGAITVPVFDDAGETLQVELVLRALSIQDSTWTENRSCIGAKTARPFTYTPDAQLTAFIEVERSRTQMINVPPVVTTVCAAIAGALDDATYCEMNAQGDWLIPPDSLCNDTGCQRNAEGMSDVCDPATTCNAWRVVGGFAAAGVDIANGTCGG
;
A
#
# COMPACT_ATOMS: atom_id res chain seq x y z
N MET A 1 -23.28 21.82 26.57
CA MET A 1 -24.27 20.77 26.92
C MET A 1 -23.60 19.44 26.64
N ARG A 2 -23.36 18.66 27.69
CA ARG A 2 -22.76 17.31 27.64
C ARG A 2 -23.72 16.33 26.99
N LEU A 3 -23.17 15.33 26.30
CA LEU A 3 -23.67 13.96 26.37
C LEU A 3 -22.51 12.99 26.13
N ASP A 4 -22.03 12.44 27.24
CA ASP A 4 -21.21 11.24 27.36
C ASP A 4 -21.90 10.04 26.71
N ARG A 5 -21.14 9.12 26.11
CA ARG A 5 -21.51 7.71 26.01
C ARG A 5 -20.27 6.79 26.00
N THR A 6 -19.82 6.46 27.20
CA THR A 6 -19.07 5.25 27.52
C THR A 6 -19.99 4.04 27.39
N TRP A 7 -19.57 2.96 26.73
CA TRP A 7 -19.91 1.58 27.12
C TRP A 7 -18.82 0.60 26.69
N ILE A 8 -18.16 0.02 27.69
CA ILE A 8 -17.48 -1.28 27.64
C ILE A 8 -18.53 -2.33 28.04
N VAL A 9 -18.65 -3.44 27.31
CA VAL A 9 -19.02 -4.75 27.89
C VAL A 9 -18.28 -5.87 27.16
N LEU A 10 -17.50 -6.59 27.96
CA LEU A 10 -16.88 -7.88 27.73
C LEU A 10 -17.96 -9.00 27.68
N ALA A 11 -17.84 -9.96 26.76
CA ALA A 11 -18.44 -11.29 26.95
C ALA A 11 -17.54 -12.37 26.36
N LEU A 12 -17.05 -13.22 27.26
CA LEU A 12 -16.27 -14.43 27.05
C LEU A 12 -17.20 -15.65 27.20
N LEU A 13 -16.80 -16.77 26.59
CA LEU A 13 -17.20 -18.18 26.80
C LEU A 13 -18.28 -18.80 25.88
N GLY A 14 -17.91 -19.94 25.30
CA GLY A 14 -18.71 -21.17 25.47
C GLY A 14 -18.96 -22.00 24.21
N LEU A 15 -18.32 -23.17 24.15
CA LEU A 15 -18.59 -24.30 23.23
C LEU A 15 -20.09 -24.64 23.08
N ALA A 16 -20.48 -25.04 21.86
CA ALA A 16 -21.41 -26.16 21.67
C ALA A 16 -21.17 -26.83 20.30
N ALA A 17 -20.68 -28.07 20.35
CA ALA A 17 -20.82 -29.02 19.25
C ALA A 17 -22.28 -29.51 19.20
N ALA A 18 -22.85 -29.56 18.00
CA ALA A 18 -24.02 -30.37 17.70
C ALA A 18 -23.96 -30.77 16.21
N GLY A 19 -23.54 -32.01 15.96
CA GLY A 19 -23.90 -32.71 14.73
C GLY A 19 -25.30 -33.31 14.87
N CYS A 20 -26.01 -33.40 13.74
CA CYS A 20 -27.11 -34.32 13.47
C CYS A 20 -27.24 -34.50 11.94
N ASP A 21 -27.13 -35.75 11.49
CA ASP A 21 -27.84 -36.49 10.41
C ASP A 21 -28.36 -35.72 9.16
N GLY A 22 -28.26 -36.20 7.92
CA GLY A 22 -28.19 -37.56 7.38
C GLY A 22 -29.41 -37.85 6.47
N ASN A 23 -29.22 -37.80 5.13
CA ASN A 23 -29.99 -38.42 4.02
C ASN A 23 -29.77 -37.62 2.72
N GLY A 24 -29.54 -38.12 1.50
CA GLY A 24 -29.47 -39.48 0.95
C GLY A 24 -29.68 -39.42 -0.58
N GLY A 25 -28.84 -40.09 -1.38
CA GLY A 25 -29.05 -40.49 -2.80
C GLY A 25 -29.09 -39.37 -3.88
N THR A 26 -28.68 -39.51 -5.14
CA THR A 26 -28.24 -40.64 -6.00
C THR A 26 -27.54 -40.10 -7.27
N ASP A 27 -26.50 -40.80 -7.72
CA ASP A 27 -25.91 -41.04 -9.07
C ASP A 27 -26.21 -40.13 -10.30
N ALA A 28 -25.14 -39.74 -11.03
CA ALA A 28 -24.90 -40.13 -12.44
C ALA A 28 -23.60 -39.53 -13.05
N GLY A 29 -22.61 -40.40 -13.35
CA GLY A 29 -21.86 -40.51 -14.62
C GLY A 29 -20.86 -39.43 -15.13
N THR A 30 -19.59 -39.87 -15.29
CA THR A 30 -18.64 -39.66 -16.44
C THR A 30 -18.25 -38.22 -16.83
N ASP A 31 -16.98 -37.80 -17.02
CA ASP A 31 -15.76 -38.43 -17.55
C ASP A 31 -14.50 -37.77 -16.99
N ALA A 32 -13.45 -38.57 -16.79
CA ALA A 32 -12.12 -38.12 -16.42
C ALA A 32 -11.31 -37.71 -17.67
N GLY A 33 -11.12 -36.40 -17.86
CA GLY A 33 -10.10 -35.85 -18.76
C GLY A 33 -8.73 -35.70 -18.05
N PRO A 34 -7.60 -35.68 -18.79
CA PRO A 34 -6.26 -35.59 -18.22
C PRO A 34 -6.04 -34.21 -17.56
N PRO A 35 -5.10 -34.09 -16.60
CA PRO A 35 -4.93 -32.87 -15.82
C PRO A 35 -4.42 -31.75 -16.73
N GLY A 36 -5.32 -30.84 -17.09
CA GLY A 36 -4.98 -29.55 -17.67
C GLY A 36 -4.33 -28.71 -16.58
N ASP A 37 -3.12 -28.24 -16.89
CA ASP A 37 -2.36 -27.16 -16.26
C ASP A 37 -3.14 -26.37 -15.20
N SER A 38 -3.04 -26.77 -13.94
CA SER A 38 -3.59 -26.00 -12.84
C SER A 38 -2.64 -24.84 -12.57
N GLY A 39 -2.84 -23.76 -13.32
CA GLY A 39 -2.48 -22.42 -12.85
C GLY A 39 -3.03 -22.18 -11.43
N PRO A 40 -2.53 -21.15 -10.72
CA PRO A 40 -2.94 -20.88 -9.35
C PRO A 40 -4.48 -20.93 -9.25
N PRO A 41 -5.04 -21.57 -8.20
CA PRO A 41 -6.47 -21.79 -8.10
C PRO A 41 -7.18 -20.45 -8.23
N ALA A 42 -8.13 -20.35 -9.17
CA ALA A 42 -8.98 -19.18 -9.33
C ALA A 42 -9.72 -18.93 -8.01
N SER A 43 -9.16 -18.06 -7.16
CA SER A 43 -9.80 -17.64 -5.93
C SER A 43 -11.04 -16.87 -6.35
N ALA A 44 -12.21 -17.46 -6.12
CA ALA A 44 -13.47 -16.93 -6.59
C ALA A 44 -13.71 -15.52 -6.04
N CYS A 45 -13.56 -14.53 -6.91
CA CYS A 45 -14.10 -13.19 -6.71
C CYS A 45 -15.55 -13.34 -6.23
N PRO A 46 -16.02 -12.60 -5.20
CA PRO A 46 -17.38 -12.75 -4.70
C PRO A 46 -18.39 -12.66 -5.84
N THR A 47 -19.16 -13.72 -6.10
CA THR A 47 -20.14 -13.77 -7.20
C THR A 47 -21.50 -13.17 -6.83
N THR A 48 -21.64 -12.77 -5.56
CA THR A 48 -22.83 -12.14 -4.99
C THR A 48 -22.45 -10.79 -4.38
N ASN A 49 -23.27 -9.76 -4.60
CA ASN A 49 -22.97 -8.36 -4.27
C ASN A 49 -21.74 -7.82 -5.02
N VAL A 50 -21.60 -8.18 -6.30
CA VAL A 50 -20.67 -7.53 -7.24
C VAL A 50 -21.16 -6.09 -7.43
N PRO A 51 -20.35 -5.06 -7.13
CA PRO A 51 -20.70 -3.67 -7.39
C PRO A 51 -20.99 -3.45 -8.88
N ALA A 52 -21.84 -2.49 -9.24
CA ALA A 52 -22.06 -2.17 -10.64
C ALA A 52 -20.73 -1.75 -11.32
N PRO A 53 -20.57 -1.92 -12.66
CA PRO A 53 -19.36 -1.53 -13.40
C PRO A 53 -18.94 -0.06 -13.22
N GLU A 54 -19.88 0.81 -12.85
CA GLU A 54 -19.69 2.21 -12.52
C GLU A 54 -19.42 2.49 -11.02
N GLU A 55 -19.56 1.47 -10.16
CA GLU A 55 -19.37 1.52 -8.70
C GLU A 55 -18.05 0.85 -8.26
N LEU A 56 -17.12 0.63 -9.20
CA LEU A 56 -15.98 -0.27 -9.05
C LEU A 56 -14.83 0.32 -8.26
N MET A 57 -14.85 0.13 -6.95
CA MET A 57 -13.76 0.52 -6.06
C MET A 57 -13.44 -0.65 -5.10
N GLY A 58 -12.97 -1.79 -5.62
CA GLY A 58 -12.48 -2.82 -4.70
C GLY A 58 -12.02 -4.17 -5.23
N ALA A 59 -11.26 -4.81 -4.34
CA ALA A 59 -11.12 -6.25 -4.12
C ALA A 59 -10.70 -7.17 -5.29
N CYS A 60 -11.47 -7.33 -6.35
CA CYS A 60 -11.28 -8.48 -7.25
C CYS A 60 -11.05 -8.11 -8.71
N CYS A 61 -10.36 -7.00 -8.98
CA CYS A 61 -10.06 -6.56 -10.34
C CYS A 61 -11.31 -6.47 -11.21
N TRP A 62 -12.33 -5.81 -10.69
CA TRP A 62 -13.64 -5.75 -11.32
C TRP A 62 -13.73 -4.78 -12.49
N ARG A 63 -12.71 -3.95 -12.75
CA ARG A 63 -12.66 -3.16 -13.97
C ARG A 63 -12.43 -4.13 -15.13
N HIS A 64 -13.53 -4.43 -15.83
CA HIS A 64 -13.62 -5.45 -16.85
C HIS A 64 -12.49 -5.28 -17.88
N GLU A 65 -12.23 -4.03 -18.30
CA GLU A 65 -11.18 -3.66 -19.24
C GLU A 65 -10.73 -2.19 -19.04
N GLN A 66 -9.45 -1.90 -19.29
CA GLN A 66 -8.92 -0.57 -19.65
C GLN A 66 -8.51 -0.56 -21.13
N THR A 67 -9.24 -1.28 -21.99
CA THR A 67 -8.86 -1.51 -23.41
C THR A 67 -8.66 -0.23 -24.21
N ASP A 68 -9.31 0.87 -23.81
CA ASP A 68 -9.18 2.22 -24.36
C ASP A 68 -8.06 3.08 -23.74
N GLN A 69 -7.40 2.60 -22.68
CA GLN A 69 -6.33 3.27 -21.93
C GLN A 69 -5.03 2.43 -21.87
N HIS A 70 -4.84 1.43 -22.76
CA HIS A 70 -3.63 0.58 -22.74
C HIS A 70 -2.32 1.37 -22.85
N ASP A 71 -2.35 2.53 -23.50
CA ASP A 71 -1.20 3.43 -23.67
C ASP A 71 -0.96 4.36 -22.47
N ALA A 72 -1.93 4.46 -21.57
CA ALA A 72 -1.85 5.24 -20.34
C ALA A 72 -2.67 4.63 -19.17
N PRO A 73 -2.36 3.40 -18.71
CA PRO A 73 -3.18 2.76 -17.68
C PRO A 73 -3.07 3.48 -16.34
N GLU A 74 -4.21 3.54 -15.67
CA GLU A 74 -4.44 4.35 -14.48
C GLU A 74 -4.91 3.45 -13.33
N LEU A 75 -4.17 3.45 -12.23
CA LEU A 75 -4.35 2.52 -11.13
C LEU A 75 -4.41 3.26 -9.79
N ARG A 76 -5.17 2.71 -8.85
CA ARG A 76 -5.15 3.09 -7.44
C ARG A 76 -4.71 1.91 -6.61
N LEU A 77 -3.83 2.16 -5.64
CA LEU A 77 -3.43 1.15 -4.67
C LEU A 77 -4.64 0.71 -3.83
N THR A 78 -4.83 -0.60 -3.71
CA THR A 78 -5.97 -1.20 -2.98
C THR A 78 -5.54 -2.10 -1.82
N TYR A 79 -4.26 -2.44 -1.78
CA TYR A 79 -3.65 -3.20 -0.71
C TYR A 79 -2.17 -2.88 -0.59
N LEU A 80 -1.69 -2.69 0.63
CA LEU A 80 -0.28 -2.61 0.97
C LEU A 80 0.04 -3.49 2.17
N GLU A 81 1.11 -4.26 2.03
CA GLU A 81 1.71 -5.01 3.14
C GLU A 81 3.20 -4.69 3.22
N LEU A 82 3.60 -3.98 4.27
CA LEU A 82 5.01 -3.74 4.57
C LEU A 82 5.63 -4.99 5.23
N THR A 83 6.74 -5.43 4.68
CA THR A 83 7.49 -6.63 5.10
C THR A 83 8.86 -6.29 5.69
N GLU A 84 9.40 -5.12 5.36
CA GLU A 84 10.60 -4.54 5.98
C GLU A 84 10.28 -3.16 6.58
N PRO A 85 10.91 -2.77 7.71
CA PRO A 85 11.87 -3.56 8.49
C PRO A 85 11.22 -4.72 9.27
N VAL A 86 11.87 -5.89 9.27
CA VAL A 86 11.33 -7.09 9.92
C VAL A 86 11.19 -6.87 11.42
N GLY A 87 10.04 -7.24 11.97
CA GLY A 87 9.72 -7.09 13.40
C GLY A 87 9.23 -5.69 13.76
N SER A 88 9.22 -4.76 12.82
CA SER A 88 8.72 -3.40 13.05
C SER A 88 7.22 -3.41 13.29
N PRO A 89 6.73 -2.62 14.26
CA PRO A 89 5.31 -2.30 14.36
C PRO A 89 4.69 -1.77 13.05
N LEU A 90 5.46 -1.14 12.14
CA LEU A 90 4.95 -0.80 10.80
C LEU A 90 4.54 -2.04 9.97
N SER A 91 5.24 -3.17 10.15
CA SER A 91 4.89 -4.47 9.56
C SER A 91 3.84 -5.24 10.37
N SER A 92 3.33 -4.66 11.48
CA SER A 92 2.36 -5.33 12.34
C SER A 92 0.98 -5.40 11.71
N THR A 93 0.18 -6.37 12.18
CA THR A 93 -1.22 -6.51 11.76
C THR A 93 -2.06 -5.26 12.06
N THR A 94 -1.78 -4.54 13.15
CA THR A 94 -2.51 -3.34 13.55
C THR A 94 -2.37 -2.22 12.53
N LEU A 95 -1.13 -1.83 12.18
CA LEU A 95 -0.91 -0.76 11.21
C LEU A 95 -1.25 -1.19 9.79
N ARG A 96 -1.05 -2.47 9.45
CA ARG A 96 -1.55 -3.03 8.20
C ARG A 96 -3.06 -2.89 8.09
N GLN A 97 -3.81 -3.20 9.15
CA GLN A 97 -5.26 -3.08 9.15
C GLN A 97 -5.68 -1.62 8.96
N VAL A 98 -5.08 -0.69 9.71
CA VAL A 98 -5.33 0.75 9.58
C VAL A 98 -5.12 1.26 8.15
N LEU A 99 -3.96 0.95 7.55
CA LEU A 99 -3.65 1.41 6.20
C LEU A 99 -4.60 0.82 5.16
N ASN A 100 -4.97 -0.46 5.30
CA ASN A 100 -5.85 -1.13 4.36
C ASN A 100 -7.34 -0.78 4.55
N GLU A 101 -7.75 -0.40 5.76
CA GLU A 101 -9.05 0.22 6.04
C GLU A 101 -9.12 1.60 5.37
N ALA A 102 -8.10 2.44 5.57
CA ALA A 102 -8.01 3.75 4.92
C ALA A 102 -8.03 3.68 3.37
N MET A 103 -7.46 2.64 2.77
CA MET A 103 -7.58 2.40 1.32
C MET A 103 -8.99 2.00 0.90
N GLN A 104 -9.70 1.22 1.72
CA GLN A 104 -11.08 0.81 1.43
C GLN A 104 -12.06 1.97 1.59
N ASP A 105 -11.83 2.80 2.60
CA ASP A 105 -12.64 3.99 2.88
C ASP A 105 -12.21 5.20 2.01
N GLU A 106 -11.23 5.00 1.11
CA GLU A 106 -10.74 5.99 0.16
C GLU A 106 -10.18 7.27 0.83
N THR A 107 -9.70 7.14 2.06
CA THR A 107 -9.00 8.20 2.80
C THR A 107 -7.48 8.12 2.59
N PHE A 108 -6.99 6.99 2.07
CA PHE A 108 -5.65 6.80 1.53
C PHE A 108 -5.72 6.40 0.05
N ASN A 109 -5.61 7.38 -0.85
CA ASN A 109 -5.59 7.14 -2.29
C ASN A 109 -4.20 7.41 -2.84
N TRP A 110 -3.48 6.34 -3.14
CA TRP A 110 -2.23 6.41 -3.87
C TRP A 110 -2.47 6.00 -5.31
N LEU A 111 -2.25 6.92 -6.25
CA LEU A 111 -2.50 6.74 -7.66
C LEU A 111 -1.21 6.45 -8.44
N PHE A 112 -1.35 5.73 -9.55
CA PHE A 112 -0.34 5.51 -10.56
C PHE A 112 -0.95 5.75 -11.94
N ARG A 113 -0.23 6.44 -12.81
CA ARG A 113 -0.49 6.49 -14.25
C ARG A 113 0.80 6.12 -14.96
N VAL A 114 0.74 5.24 -15.94
CA VAL A 114 1.95 4.82 -16.68
C VAL A 114 1.87 5.30 -18.11
N GLU A 115 2.79 6.16 -18.53
CA GLU A 115 2.79 6.81 -19.84
C GLU A 115 3.95 6.31 -20.71
N GLY A 116 3.80 6.31 -22.03
CA GLY A 116 4.94 6.29 -22.96
C GLY A 116 5.02 5.11 -23.92
N ALA A 117 4.51 3.92 -23.59
CA ALA A 117 4.54 2.78 -24.51
C ALA A 117 3.33 1.83 -24.38
N ALA A 118 2.64 1.63 -25.52
CA ALA A 118 1.58 0.62 -25.64
C ALA A 118 2.13 -0.83 -25.75
N ALA A 119 3.45 -1.00 -25.89
CA ALA A 119 4.16 -2.27 -25.99
C ALA A 119 5.48 -2.19 -25.20
N ASP A 120 6.29 -3.26 -25.23
CA ASP A 120 7.59 -3.31 -24.57
C ASP A 120 8.46 -2.08 -24.88
N GLY A 121 9.03 -1.47 -23.84
CA GLY A 121 9.85 -0.28 -23.97
C GLY A 121 9.88 0.60 -22.73
N ASP A 122 10.44 1.79 -22.90
CA ASP A 122 10.53 2.79 -21.84
C ASP A 122 9.15 3.39 -21.57
N VAL A 123 8.80 3.47 -20.29
CA VAL A 123 7.58 4.09 -19.78
C VAL A 123 7.90 5.03 -18.61
N THR A 124 6.98 5.89 -18.24
CA THR A 124 7.09 6.77 -17.08
C THR A 124 5.93 6.48 -16.14
N ILE A 125 6.22 6.22 -14.87
CA ILE A 125 5.19 6.10 -13.83
C ILE A 125 5.01 7.47 -13.17
N VAL A 126 3.86 8.08 -13.37
CA VAL A 126 3.41 9.24 -12.59
C VAL A 126 2.67 8.72 -11.37
N THR A 127 3.13 9.06 -10.17
CA THR A 127 2.57 8.54 -8.92
C THR A 127 2.48 9.59 -7.82
N GLY A 128 1.43 9.53 -7.01
CA GLY A 128 1.08 10.62 -6.12
C GLY A 128 -0.19 10.35 -5.32
N PHE A 129 -0.50 11.29 -4.42
CA PHE A 129 -1.76 11.31 -3.71
C PHE A 129 -2.92 11.67 -4.64
N GLY A 130 -4.04 10.96 -4.47
CA GLY A 130 -5.27 11.16 -5.22
C GLY A 130 -6.41 11.69 -4.37
N ARG A 131 -7.30 12.47 -4.97
CA ARG A 131 -8.63 12.74 -4.40
C ARG A 131 -9.70 12.21 -5.34
N ARG A 132 -10.70 11.54 -4.77
CA ARG A 132 -11.87 11.07 -5.50
C ARG A 132 -12.84 12.24 -5.72
N ASN A 133 -13.35 12.34 -6.94
CA ASN A 133 -14.36 13.30 -7.34
C ASN A 133 -15.77 12.75 -7.09
N ALA A 134 -16.76 13.64 -7.08
CA ALA A 134 -18.16 13.25 -6.89
C ALA A 134 -18.70 12.33 -8.01
N ASP A 135 -18.10 12.37 -9.20
CA ASP A 135 -18.43 11.51 -10.34
C ASP A 135 -17.72 10.15 -10.32
N GLY A 136 -16.93 9.87 -9.28
CA GLY A 136 -16.21 8.61 -9.10
C GLY A 136 -14.83 8.55 -9.77
N THR A 137 -14.45 9.58 -10.54
CA THR A 137 -13.09 9.71 -11.07
C THR A 137 -12.11 10.20 -9.99
N TYR A 138 -10.82 10.20 -10.30
CA TYR A 138 -9.74 10.63 -9.42
C TYR A 138 -9.00 11.82 -10.02
N ASN A 139 -8.34 12.60 -9.16
CA ASN A 139 -7.36 13.59 -9.57
C ASN A 139 -6.12 13.45 -8.71
N PHE A 140 -4.94 13.58 -9.30
CA PHE A 140 -3.75 13.87 -8.51
C PHE A 140 -3.97 15.18 -7.74
N SER A 141 -3.54 15.19 -6.49
CA SER A 141 -3.72 16.33 -5.61
C SER A 141 -2.40 16.71 -4.99
N GLY A 142 -1.92 17.92 -5.31
CA GLY A 142 -0.76 18.51 -4.68
C GLY A 142 -0.94 18.95 -3.24
N GLY A 143 -2.13 18.70 -2.69
CA GLY A 143 -2.80 19.46 -1.63
C GLY A 143 -1.91 20.33 -0.76
N ALA A 144 -2.38 21.55 -0.53
CA ALA A 144 -1.78 22.49 0.41
C ALA A 144 -1.71 21.87 1.82
N ALA A 145 -0.58 21.24 2.15
CA ALA A 145 -0.08 21.31 3.50
C ALA A 145 0.02 22.81 3.83
N ASP A 146 -0.43 23.23 5.01
CA ASP A 146 -0.50 24.65 5.40
C ASP A 146 0.85 25.42 5.23
N SER A 147 1.96 24.69 5.05
CA SER A 147 3.31 25.20 4.84
C SER A 147 3.89 25.07 3.42
N ASP A 148 3.40 24.14 2.59
CA ASP A 148 3.98 23.88 1.25
C ASP A 148 2.91 23.34 0.27
N PRO A 149 2.53 24.14 -0.75
CA PRO A 149 1.47 23.81 -1.71
C PRO A 149 1.83 22.70 -2.69
N ASP A 150 3.10 22.29 -2.77
CA ASP A 150 3.58 21.27 -3.71
C ASP A 150 3.91 19.93 -3.01
N THR A 151 3.72 19.85 -1.68
CA THR A 151 4.15 18.71 -0.84
C THR A 151 3.65 17.36 -1.35
N TRP A 152 2.42 17.29 -1.85
CA TRP A 152 1.78 16.03 -2.27
C TRP A 152 1.72 15.88 -3.78
N CYS A 153 2.48 16.69 -4.52
CA CYS A 153 2.46 16.63 -5.97
C CYS A 153 2.94 15.29 -6.51
N PRO A 154 2.33 14.82 -7.60
CA PRO A 154 2.75 13.58 -8.20
C PRO A 154 4.18 13.71 -8.72
N VAL A 155 4.94 12.65 -8.55
CA VAL A 155 6.31 12.51 -9.05
C VAL A 155 6.32 11.60 -10.26
N SER A 156 7.34 11.74 -11.11
CA SER A 156 7.55 10.88 -12.28
C SER A 156 8.77 9.99 -12.07
N ILE A 157 8.61 8.69 -12.29
CA ILE A 157 9.66 7.68 -12.14
C ILE A 157 9.88 7.01 -13.49
N PRO A 158 11.11 7.05 -14.05
CA PRO A 158 11.44 6.27 -15.24
C PRO A 158 11.26 4.77 -14.99
N ALA A 159 10.75 4.07 -15.99
CA ALA A 159 10.47 2.64 -15.90
C ALA A 159 10.57 1.95 -17.26
N THR A 160 10.54 0.63 -17.23
CA THR A 160 10.52 -0.23 -18.41
C THR A 160 9.34 -1.19 -18.30
N LEU A 161 8.60 -1.32 -19.39
CA LEU A 161 7.56 -2.31 -19.59
C LEU A 161 8.12 -3.45 -20.44
N ALA A 162 7.97 -4.69 -19.99
CA ALA A 162 8.30 -5.90 -20.75
C ALA A 162 7.19 -6.94 -20.56
N GLY A 163 6.45 -7.24 -21.62
CA GLY A 163 5.17 -7.95 -21.54
C GLY A 163 4.18 -7.14 -20.70
N GLU A 164 3.73 -7.76 -19.61
CA GLU A 164 2.82 -7.17 -18.63
C GLU A 164 3.54 -6.71 -17.35
N THR A 165 4.88 -6.78 -17.31
CA THR A 165 5.66 -6.44 -16.12
C THR A 165 6.31 -5.07 -16.26
N VAL A 166 6.06 -4.19 -15.28
CA VAL A 166 6.69 -2.89 -15.14
C VAL A 166 7.73 -2.92 -14.04
N ASN A 167 8.92 -2.37 -14.34
CA ASN A 167 9.99 -2.14 -13.37
C ASN A 167 10.45 -0.69 -13.47
N SER A 168 10.56 0.01 -12.35
CA SER A 168 11.06 1.38 -12.29
C SER A 168 12.50 1.44 -11.83
N THR A 169 13.18 2.53 -12.19
CA THR A 169 14.38 2.95 -11.45
C THR A 169 13.99 3.55 -10.10
N ASP A 170 14.97 3.85 -9.25
CA ASP A 170 14.71 4.64 -8.06
C ASP A 170 14.31 6.07 -8.45
N LEU A 171 13.29 6.59 -7.77
CA LEU A 171 12.88 7.99 -7.85
C LEU A 171 14.04 8.90 -7.42
N ASP A 172 14.35 9.90 -8.23
CA ASP A 172 15.25 10.97 -7.81
C ASP A 172 14.51 11.91 -6.85
N GLY A 173 14.76 11.73 -5.55
CA GLY A 173 14.12 12.49 -4.47
C GLY A 173 13.15 11.65 -3.66
N ALA A 174 12.02 12.26 -3.27
CA ALA A 174 11.04 11.64 -2.39
C ALA A 174 9.61 11.96 -2.83
N ILE A 175 8.69 11.07 -2.48
CA ILE A 175 7.25 11.27 -2.57
C ILE A 175 6.66 11.32 -1.17
N THR A 176 5.68 12.20 -0.98
CA THR A 176 4.89 12.28 0.23
C THR A 176 3.48 11.78 -0.05
N VAL A 177 3.00 10.81 0.71
CA VAL A 177 1.63 10.29 0.57
C VAL A 177 0.90 10.42 1.92
N PRO A 178 -0.13 11.28 2.00
CA PRO A 178 -0.93 11.48 3.21
C PRO A 178 -2.03 10.43 3.34
N VAL A 179 -2.37 10.12 4.59
CA VAL A 179 -3.54 9.34 5.01
C VAL A 179 -4.40 10.25 5.89
N PHE A 180 -5.68 10.36 5.54
CA PHE A 180 -6.64 11.16 6.31
C PHE A 180 -7.54 10.29 7.19
N ASP A 181 -8.22 10.93 8.13
CA ASP A 181 -9.33 10.33 8.86
C ASP A 181 -10.51 9.95 7.94
N ASP A 182 -11.49 9.22 8.47
CA ASP A 182 -12.70 8.77 7.78
C ASP A 182 -13.50 9.92 7.13
N ALA A 183 -13.34 11.15 7.63
CA ALA A 183 -13.96 12.35 7.08
C ALA A 183 -13.16 12.95 5.91
N GLY A 184 -11.91 12.55 5.71
CA GLY A 184 -10.99 13.10 4.72
C GLY A 184 -10.49 14.51 5.07
N GLU A 185 -10.62 14.92 6.34
CA GLU A 185 -10.39 16.29 6.80
C GLU A 185 -9.09 16.42 7.60
N THR A 186 -8.79 15.44 8.44
CA THR A 186 -7.62 15.49 9.34
C THR A 186 -6.51 14.56 8.86
N LEU A 187 -5.30 15.08 8.68
CA LEU A 187 -4.12 14.27 8.41
C LEU A 187 -3.81 13.36 9.61
N GLN A 188 -3.85 12.05 9.40
CA GLN A 188 -3.55 11.04 10.41
C GLN A 188 -2.13 10.47 10.28
N VAL A 189 -1.67 10.28 9.04
CA VAL A 189 -0.31 9.80 8.75
C VAL A 189 0.20 10.56 7.53
N GLU A 190 1.48 10.92 7.55
CA GLU A 190 2.18 11.37 6.34
C GLU A 190 3.42 10.52 6.15
N LEU A 191 3.43 9.73 5.08
CA LEU A 191 4.55 8.86 4.75
C LEU A 191 5.40 9.53 3.69
N VAL A 192 6.66 9.79 4.01
CA VAL A 192 7.62 10.32 3.04
C VAL A 192 8.63 9.25 2.69
N LEU A 193 8.64 8.89 1.41
CA LEU A 193 9.38 7.77 0.86
C LEU A 193 10.42 8.30 -0.11
N ARG A 194 11.70 8.15 0.25
CA ARG A 194 12.84 8.53 -0.59
C ARG A 194 13.27 7.37 -1.47
N ALA A 195 13.73 7.68 -2.69
CA ALA A 195 14.22 6.69 -3.65
C ALA A 195 13.22 5.53 -3.85
N LEU A 196 11.93 5.89 -4.01
CA LEU A 196 10.89 4.92 -4.29
C LEU A 196 11.17 4.21 -5.62
N SER A 197 11.12 2.89 -5.63
CA SER A 197 11.05 2.08 -6.83
C SER A 197 9.91 1.05 -6.77
N ILE A 198 9.39 0.74 -7.94
CA ILE A 198 8.36 -0.28 -8.17
C ILE A 198 9.02 -1.40 -8.95
N GLN A 199 8.96 -2.61 -8.41
CA GLN A 199 9.62 -3.80 -8.95
C GLN A 199 8.60 -4.91 -9.17
N ASP A 200 8.85 -5.69 -10.22
CA ASP A 200 8.08 -6.87 -10.60
C ASP A 200 6.57 -6.63 -10.66
N SER A 201 6.16 -5.42 -11.05
CA SER A 201 4.76 -5.04 -11.10
C SER A 201 4.09 -5.71 -12.29
N THR A 202 3.48 -6.86 -12.05
CA THR A 202 2.89 -7.70 -13.09
C THR A 202 1.41 -7.41 -13.22
N TRP A 203 1.00 -7.05 -14.43
CA TRP A 203 -0.34 -6.58 -14.71
C TRP A 203 -1.18 -7.68 -15.33
N THR A 204 -2.49 -7.53 -15.24
CA THR A 204 -3.39 -8.29 -16.10
C THR A 204 -3.18 -7.88 -17.57
N GLU A 205 -3.52 -8.76 -18.52
CA GLU A 205 -3.44 -8.47 -19.97
C GLU A 205 -4.16 -7.17 -20.34
N ASN A 206 -5.29 -6.90 -19.68
CA ASN A 206 -6.11 -5.70 -19.86
C ASN A 206 -5.56 -4.46 -19.12
N ARG A 207 -4.38 -4.56 -18.49
CA ARG A 207 -3.69 -3.52 -17.71
C ARG A 207 -4.55 -2.87 -16.63
N SER A 208 -5.59 -3.56 -16.19
CA SER A 208 -6.59 -3.04 -15.26
C SER A 208 -6.25 -3.33 -13.81
N CYS A 209 -5.19 -4.09 -13.55
CA CYS A 209 -4.90 -4.61 -12.23
C CYS A 209 -3.48 -5.10 -11.99
N ILE A 210 -3.12 -5.06 -10.71
CA ILE A 210 -1.92 -5.67 -10.11
C ILE A 210 -2.38 -6.49 -8.90
N GLY A 211 -2.03 -7.77 -8.84
CA GLY A 211 -2.41 -8.64 -7.73
C GLY A 211 -3.89 -9.00 -7.72
N ALA A 212 -4.30 -9.80 -6.73
CA ALA A 212 -5.67 -10.25 -6.58
C ALA A 212 -6.09 -10.39 -5.11
N LYS A 213 -7.33 -10.05 -4.77
CA LYS A 213 -7.90 -10.45 -3.47
C LYS A 213 -8.32 -11.90 -3.50
N THR A 214 -7.86 -12.66 -2.51
CA THR A 214 -8.11 -14.10 -2.40
C THR A 214 -9.22 -14.43 -1.40
N ALA A 215 -9.49 -13.56 -0.41
CA ALA A 215 -10.59 -13.73 0.56
C ALA A 215 -11.03 -12.42 1.24
N ARG A 216 -12.15 -12.46 1.98
CA ARG A 216 -12.60 -11.38 2.88
C ARG A 216 -12.22 -11.72 4.35
N PRO A 217 -11.90 -10.72 5.19
CA PRO A 217 -11.45 -9.37 4.88
C PRO A 217 -9.91 -9.30 4.65
N PHE A 218 -9.45 -8.30 3.90
CA PHE A 218 -8.02 -7.93 3.72
C PHE A 218 -7.03 -9.04 3.30
N THR A 219 -7.46 -10.09 2.59
CA THR A 219 -6.55 -11.12 2.09
C THR A 219 -6.27 -10.90 0.61
N TYR A 220 -5.05 -10.49 0.28
CA TYR A 220 -4.59 -10.24 -1.08
C TYR A 220 -3.35 -11.07 -1.39
N THR A 221 -3.16 -11.36 -2.67
CA THR A 221 -1.90 -11.78 -3.26
C THR A 221 -1.37 -10.58 -4.03
N PRO A 222 -0.36 -9.87 -3.50
CA PRO A 222 0.29 -8.79 -4.22
C PRO A 222 1.13 -9.34 -5.37
N ASP A 223 1.06 -8.70 -6.54
CA ASP A 223 1.89 -9.03 -7.72
C ASP A 223 2.78 -7.84 -8.12
N ALA A 224 3.17 -7.03 -7.13
CA ALA A 224 4.15 -5.98 -7.27
C ALA A 224 4.82 -5.71 -5.92
N GLN A 225 6.04 -5.20 -6.00
CA GLN A 225 6.80 -4.77 -4.84
C GLN A 225 7.11 -3.28 -4.95
N LEU A 226 7.00 -2.58 -3.82
CA LEU A 226 7.59 -1.25 -3.65
C LEU A 226 8.79 -1.35 -2.73
N THR A 227 9.86 -0.64 -3.08
CA THR A 227 11.01 -0.42 -2.21
C THR A 227 11.20 1.09 -2.06
N ALA A 228 11.47 1.56 -0.84
CA ALA A 228 11.80 2.94 -0.58
C ALA A 228 12.63 3.06 0.71
N PHE A 229 12.97 4.29 1.09
CA PHE A 229 13.65 4.58 2.34
C PHE A 229 12.89 5.64 3.14
N ILE A 230 12.81 5.45 4.45
CA ILE A 230 12.30 6.43 5.39
C ILE A 230 13.47 6.95 6.22
N GLU A 231 13.71 8.26 6.14
CA GLU A 231 14.79 8.91 6.88
C GLU A 231 14.45 9.09 8.36
N VAL A 232 15.44 8.82 9.21
CA VAL A 232 15.36 8.96 10.67
C VAL A 232 14.96 10.36 11.07
N GLU A 233 15.62 11.39 10.53
CA GLU A 233 15.38 12.78 10.92
C GLU A 233 13.93 13.20 10.71
N ARG A 234 13.39 12.93 9.52
CA ARG A 234 12.00 13.28 9.17
C ARG A 234 10.98 12.42 9.93
N SER A 235 11.24 11.13 10.08
CA SER A 235 10.32 10.21 10.76
C SER A 235 10.10 10.53 12.25
N ARG A 236 11.01 11.28 12.89
CA ARG A 236 10.88 11.71 14.29
C ARG A 236 9.75 12.70 14.51
N THR A 237 9.42 13.51 13.50
CA THR A 237 8.36 14.52 13.59
C THR A 237 7.05 14.07 12.95
N GLN A 238 7.10 13.05 12.10
CA GLN A 238 5.91 12.50 11.45
C GLN A 238 5.10 11.67 12.44
N MET A 239 3.84 12.06 12.63
CA MET A 239 2.93 11.37 13.53
C MET A 239 2.14 10.29 12.80
N ILE A 240 1.87 9.20 13.52
CA ILE A 240 0.81 8.23 13.25
C ILE A 240 -0.26 8.50 14.30
N ASN A 241 -1.38 9.08 13.86
CA ASN A 241 -2.44 9.60 14.72
C ASN A 241 -3.76 8.88 14.43
N VAL A 242 -3.75 7.56 14.63
CA VAL A 242 -4.89 6.67 14.35
C VAL A 242 -5.31 5.98 15.64
N PRO A 243 -6.30 6.51 16.37
CA PRO A 243 -6.71 5.94 17.65
C PRO A 243 -6.96 4.42 17.57
N PRO A 244 -6.43 3.62 18.51
CA PRO A 244 -5.74 4.02 19.74
C PRO A 244 -4.24 4.31 19.59
N VAL A 245 -3.67 4.19 18.39
CA VAL A 245 -2.25 4.41 18.11
C VAL A 245 -1.96 5.89 17.93
N VAL A 246 -1.16 6.44 18.83
CA VAL A 246 -0.64 7.81 18.74
C VAL A 246 0.86 7.75 18.99
N THR A 247 1.65 7.76 17.93
CA THR A 247 3.12 7.63 18.00
C THR A 247 3.80 8.37 16.84
N THR A 248 5.12 8.38 16.79
CA THR A 248 5.88 8.88 15.63
C THR A 248 6.17 7.73 14.66
N VAL A 249 6.36 8.04 13.38
CA VAL A 249 6.82 7.06 12.37
C VAL A 249 8.16 6.47 12.83
N CYS A 250 9.06 7.28 13.39
CA CYS A 250 10.32 6.79 13.95
C CYS A 250 10.10 5.74 15.04
N ALA A 251 9.30 6.05 16.05
CA ALA A 251 9.05 5.13 17.16
C ALA A 251 8.39 3.84 16.67
N ALA A 252 7.40 3.95 15.77
CA ALA A 252 6.77 2.78 15.15
C ALA A 252 7.75 1.94 14.34
N ILE A 253 8.69 2.54 13.60
CA ILE A 253 9.71 1.78 12.87
C ILE A 253 10.69 1.12 13.83
N ALA A 254 11.21 1.89 14.78
CA ALA A 254 12.26 1.51 15.72
C ALA A 254 11.83 0.46 16.77
N GLY A 255 10.53 0.13 16.84
CA GLY A 255 10.01 -0.99 17.65
C GLY A 255 9.05 -0.60 18.77
N ALA A 256 8.66 0.67 18.92
CA ALA A 256 7.87 1.19 20.03
C ALA A 256 6.59 1.89 19.55
N LEU A 257 5.47 1.14 19.52
CA LEU A 257 4.19 1.66 19.04
C LEU A 257 3.47 2.55 20.09
N ASP A 258 3.79 2.39 21.37
CA ASP A 258 3.14 3.04 22.52
C ASP A 258 3.96 4.18 23.14
N ASP A 259 5.13 4.51 22.57
CA ASP A 259 6.00 5.58 23.03
C ASP A 259 6.45 6.48 21.86
N ALA A 260 5.73 7.58 21.66
CA ALA A 260 6.04 8.57 20.63
C ALA A 260 7.45 9.18 20.78
N THR A 261 8.00 9.19 21.99
CA THR A 261 9.29 9.81 22.33
C THR A 261 10.47 8.84 22.26
N TYR A 262 10.22 7.57 21.89
CA TYR A 262 11.22 6.50 21.93
C TYR A 262 12.53 6.86 21.22
N CYS A 263 12.43 7.42 20.01
CA CYS A 263 13.59 7.82 19.21
C CYS A 263 14.32 9.07 19.71
N GLU A 264 13.68 9.88 20.57
CA GLU A 264 14.29 11.07 21.18
C GLU A 264 15.02 10.71 22.48
N MET A 265 14.45 9.78 23.24
CA MET A 265 14.93 9.40 24.57
C MET A 265 16.02 8.34 24.55
N ASN A 266 16.05 7.49 23.53
CA ASN A 266 17.01 6.39 23.40
C ASN A 266 18.02 6.67 22.30
N ALA A 267 19.29 6.36 22.57
CA ALA A 267 20.32 6.41 21.53
C ALA A 267 20.00 5.40 20.43
N GLN A 268 20.42 5.70 19.21
CA GLN A 268 20.10 4.88 18.03
C GLN A 268 20.59 3.42 18.16
N GLY A 269 21.74 3.20 18.80
CA GLY A 269 22.26 1.86 19.07
C GLY A 269 21.41 1.02 20.06
N ASP A 270 20.49 1.65 20.79
CA ASP A 270 19.58 1.00 21.74
C ASP A 270 18.19 0.74 21.14
N TRP A 271 17.97 1.12 19.87
CA TRP A 271 16.70 0.86 19.20
C TRP A 271 16.54 -0.65 18.92
N LEU A 272 15.31 -1.16 19.10
CA LEU A 272 15.04 -2.58 18.81
C LEU A 272 15.26 -2.89 17.34
N ILE A 273 14.99 -1.90 16.48
CA ILE A 273 15.13 -1.97 15.02
C ILE A 273 15.97 -0.78 14.58
N PRO A 274 17.30 -0.94 14.48
CA PRO A 274 18.18 0.14 14.07
C PRO A 274 18.02 0.43 12.56
N PRO A 275 18.33 1.65 12.11
CA PRO A 275 18.39 1.96 10.69
C PRO A 275 19.49 1.14 10.00
N ASP A 276 19.22 0.73 8.77
CA ASP A 276 20.08 -0.15 7.99
C ASP A 276 20.65 0.53 6.75
N SER A 277 20.35 1.81 6.55
CA SER A 277 20.62 2.52 5.31
C SER A 277 21.17 3.93 5.52
N LEU A 278 21.94 4.40 4.54
CA LEU A 278 22.44 5.76 4.43
C LEU A 278 21.84 6.44 3.21
N CYS A 279 21.06 7.49 3.45
CA CYS A 279 20.53 8.40 2.43
C CYS A 279 21.27 9.74 2.48
N ASN A 280 21.71 10.21 1.31
CA ASN A 280 22.35 11.52 1.14
C ASN A 280 22.00 12.09 -0.25
N ASP A 281 22.59 13.23 -0.63
CA ASP A 281 22.32 13.92 -1.89
C ASP A 281 22.56 13.07 -3.16
N THR A 282 23.32 11.98 -3.05
CA THR A 282 23.61 11.07 -4.17
C THR A 282 22.68 9.86 -4.26
N GLY A 283 21.78 9.67 -3.28
CA GLY A 283 20.83 8.57 -3.22
C GLY A 283 20.83 7.84 -1.87
N CYS A 284 20.19 6.68 -1.84
CA CYS A 284 20.11 5.82 -0.66
C CYS A 284 20.81 4.49 -0.91
N GLN A 285 21.58 4.02 0.07
CA GLN A 285 22.28 2.75 0.02
C GLN A 285 22.02 1.99 1.32
N ARG A 286 21.65 0.72 1.19
CA ARG A 286 21.41 -0.17 2.32
C ARG A 286 22.67 -0.99 2.61
N ASN A 287 22.93 -1.25 3.88
CA ASN A 287 23.85 -2.31 4.29
C ASN A 287 23.40 -3.66 3.73
N ALA A 288 24.36 -4.53 3.43
CA ALA A 288 24.07 -5.94 3.23
C ALA A 288 23.47 -6.55 4.50
N GLU A 289 22.64 -7.59 4.36
CA GLU A 289 21.94 -8.20 5.49
C GLU A 289 22.92 -8.67 6.57
N GLY A 290 22.73 -8.17 7.80
CA GLY A 290 23.61 -8.48 8.94
C GLY A 290 25.00 -7.81 8.89
N MET A 291 25.23 -6.88 7.96
CA MET A 291 26.50 -6.18 7.77
C MET A 291 26.40 -4.69 8.13
N SER A 292 27.54 -3.99 8.08
CA SER A 292 27.67 -2.54 8.31
C SER A 292 28.67 -1.95 7.33
N ASP A 293 28.49 -2.28 6.05
CA ASP A 293 29.38 -1.99 4.94
C ASP A 293 29.18 -0.61 4.32
N VAL A 294 27.98 -0.05 4.43
CA VAL A 294 27.63 1.30 3.98
C VAL A 294 27.65 2.29 5.15
N CYS A 295 27.07 1.90 6.29
CA CYS A 295 26.96 2.72 7.49
C CYS A 295 26.88 1.85 8.76
N ASP A 296 27.17 2.45 9.91
CA ASP A 296 26.97 1.85 11.23
C ASP A 296 25.52 2.08 11.71
N PRO A 297 24.72 1.00 11.90
CA PRO A 297 23.35 1.07 12.38
C PRO A 297 23.18 1.82 13.71
N ALA A 298 24.20 1.87 14.55
CA ALA A 298 24.13 2.53 15.86
C ALA A 298 24.42 4.03 15.80
N THR A 299 25.03 4.54 14.73
CA THR A 299 25.59 5.91 14.72
C THR A 299 25.46 6.68 13.42
N THR A 300 25.64 6.04 12.26
CA THR A 300 25.78 6.75 10.97
C THR A 300 24.72 6.39 9.95
N CYS A 301 24.05 5.25 10.08
CA CYS A 301 22.85 4.99 9.28
C CYS A 301 21.76 5.99 9.66
N ASN A 302 21.11 6.58 8.66
CA ASN A 302 20.12 7.64 8.85
C ASN A 302 18.78 7.33 8.17
N ALA A 303 18.58 6.11 7.69
CA ALA A 303 17.33 5.67 7.09
C ALA A 303 17.08 4.18 7.32
N TRP A 304 15.80 3.79 7.27
CA TRP A 304 15.39 2.40 7.13
C TRP A 304 14.94 2.14 5.71
N ARG A 305 15.38 1.01 5.14
CA ARG A 305 14.74 0.48 3.94
C ARG A 305 13.36 -0.04 4.32
N VAL A 306 12.39 0.29 3.48
CA VAL A 306 11.01 -0.20 3.56
C VAL A 306 10.72 -0.97 2.29
N VAL A 307 10.13 -2.14 2.47
CA VAL A 307 9.71 -3.01 1.38
C VAL A 307 8.28 -3.41 1.62
N GLY A 308 7.44 -3.33 0.59
CA GLY A 308 6.07 -3.81 0.68
C GLY A 308 5.57 -4.45 -0.60
N GLY A 309 4.76 -5.50 -0.43
CA GLY A 309 3.95 -6.04 -1.51
C GLY A 309 2.68 -5.21 -1.66
N PHE A 310 2.26 -4.93 -2.89
CA PHE A 310 1.02 -4.20 -3.12
C PHE A 310 0.13 -4.79 -4.22
N ALA A 311 -1.15 -4.45 -4.14
CA ALA A 311 -2.13 -4.71 -5.20
C ALA A 311 -2.80 -3.39 -5.59
N ALA A 312 -3.18 -3.25 -6.85
CA ALA A 312 -3.79 -2.04 -7.38
C ALA A 312 -4.91 -2.38 -8.37
N ALA A 313 -5.86 -1.46 -8.52
CA ALA A 313 -7.00 -1.62 -9.41
C ALA A 313 -7.18 -0.40 -10.30
N GLY A 314 -7.68 -0.64 -11.51
CA GLY A 314 -7.96 0.37 -12.52
C GLY A 314 -8.96 1.41 -12.04
N VAL A 315 -8.64 2.69 -12.27
CA VAL A 315 -9.47 3.86 -11.98
C VAL A 315 -9.36 4.85 -13.13
N ASP A 316 -10.21 5.87 -13.18
CA ASP A 316 -10.09 6.98 -14.14
C ASP A 316 -9.52 8.22 -13.44
N ILE A 317 -8.44 8.79 -13.98
CA ILE A 317 -7.78 9.99 -13.45
C ILE A 317 -8.03 11.15 -14.41
N ALA A 318 -8.84 12.12 -13.97
CA ALA A 318 -9.32 13.22 -14.81
C ALA A 318 -8.26 14.30 -15.10
N ASN A 319 -7.22 14.46 -14.28
CA ASN A 319 -6.14 15.43 -14.49
C ASN A 319 -4.76 14.89 -14.07
N GLY A 320 -3.73 15.25 -14.82
CA GLY A 320 -2.38 14.70 -14.69
C GLY A 320 -1.37 15.48 -13.85
N THR A 321 -1.67 16.67 -13.34
CA THR A 321 -0.61 17.53 -12.78
C THR A 321 -1.09 18.43 -11.65
N CYS A 322 -0.22 18.61 -10.65
CA CYS A 322 -0.16 19.85 -9.89
C CYS A 322 0.26 21.01 -10.78
N GLY A 323 -0.25 22.21 -10.49
CA GLY A 323 0.28 23.53 -10.88
C GLY A 323 1.10 23.62 -12.18
N GLY A 324 0.50 24.21 -13.22
CA GLY A 324 1.27 24.94 -14.23
C GLY A 324 1.79 26.28 -13.71
#